data_AF-A0A1G7KAW5-F1
#
_entry.id   AF-A0A1G7KAW5-F1
#
_cell.length_a   1.000
_cell.length_b   1.000
_cell.length_c   1.000
_cell.angle_alpha   90.00
_cell.angle_beta   90.00
_cell.angle_gamma   90.00
#
_symmetry.space_group_name_H-M   'P 1'
#
loop_
_entity.id
_entity.type
_entity.pdbx_description
1 polymer ?
#
loop_
_entity_poly.entity_id
_entity_poly.type
_entity_poly.pdbx_seq_one_letter_code
_entity_poly.pdbx_strand_id
1 'polypeptide(L)' 'MMDPEKRRTLVVELVSLAAQGKLTLDTEAVFPLSEIQDAVKAALIPGRKGKVLLRP' A
#
# COMPACT_ATOMS: atom_id res chain seq x y z
N MET A 1 -18.72 10.90 -2.25
CA MET A 1 -17.94 9.74 -2.73
C MET A 1 -17.33 10.12 -4.07
N MET A 2 -16.08 9.73 -4.36
CA MET A 2 -15.41 10.09 -5.62
C MET A 2 -16.03 9.37 -6.83
N ASP A 3 -16.09 10.05 -7.98
CA ASP A 3 -16.61 9.51 -9.24
C ASP A 3 -15.85 8.23 -9.66
N PRO A 4 -16.57 7.14 -10.06
CA PRO A 4 -15.94 5.86 -10.40
C PRO A 4 -14.94 5.93 -11.56
N GLU A 5 -15.25 6.68 -12.62
CA GLU A 5 -14.35 6.80 -13.78
C GLU A 5 -13.11 7.60 -13.41
N LYS A 6 -13.27 8.69 -12.65
CA LYS A 6 -12.13 9.44 -12.12
C LYS A 6 -11.22 8.56 -11.26
N ARG A 7 -11.80 7.73 -10.39
CA ARG A 7 -11.01 6.78 -9.57
C ARG A 7 -10.27 5.78 -10.45
N ARG A 8 -10.92 5.24 -11.49
CA ARG A 8 -10.29 4.31 -12.43
C ARG A 8 -9.10 4.96 -13.13
N THR A 9 -9.27 6.17 -13.67
CA THR A 9 -8.20 6.92 -14.34
C THR A 9 -6.99 7.10 -13.42
N LEU A 10 -7.22 7.52 -12.18
CA LEU A 10 -6.14 7.72 -11.20
C LEU A 10 -5.42 6.41 -10.86
N VAL A 11 -6.15 5.30 -10.70
CA VAL A 11 -5.53 3.99 -10.43
C VAL A 11 -4.66 3.53 -11.59
N VAL A 12 -5.13 3.69 -12.84
CA VAL A 12 -4.36 3.35 -14.03
C VAL A 12 -3.06 4.16 -14.10
N GLU A 13 -3.14 5.45 -13.83
CA GLU A 13 -1.96 6.33 -13.82
C GLU A 13 -0.94 5.89 -12.76
N LEU A 14 -1.38 5.68 -11.51
CA LEU A 14 -0.50 5.24 -10.41
C LEU A 14 0.18 3.90 -10.71
N VAL A 15 -0.57 2.92 -11.21
CA VAL A 15 -0.03 1.61 -11.59
C VAL A 15 0.96 1.74 -12.75
N SER A 16 0.67 2.60 -13.74
CA SER A 16 1.58 2.86 -14.87
C SER A 16 2.91 3.46 -14.41
N LEU A 17 2.86 4.42 -13.47
CA LEU A 17 4.06 5.02 -12.89
C LEU A 17 4.88 4.00 -12.10
N ALA A 18 4.23 3.14 -11.32
CA ALA A 18 4.90 2.07 -10.57
C ALA A 18 5.56 1.05 -11.52
N ALA A 19 4.86 0.63 -12.57
CA ALA A 19 5.41 -0.28 -13.58
C ALA A 19 6.61 0.30 -14.34
N GLN A 20 6.65 1.62 -14.53
CA GLN A 20 7.78 2.34 -15.12
C GLN A 20 8.94 2.60 -14.13
N GLY A 21 8.81 2.22 -12.86
CA GLY A 21 9.79 2.53 -11.82
C GLY A 21 9.83 4.02 -11.42
N LYS A 22 8.85 4.81 -11.86
CA LYS A 22 8.73 6.25 -11.54
C LYS A 22 7.99 6.50 -10.20
N LEU A 23 7.36 5.48 -9.65
CA LEU A 23 6.72 5.50 -8.34
C LEU A 23 7.20 4.29 -7.54
N THR A 24 7.98 4.55 -6.49
CA THR A 24 8.44 3.49 -5.58
C THR A 24 7.32 3.11 -4.63
N LEU A 25 7.04 1.80 -4.54
CA LEU A 25 6.05 1.22 -3.62
C LEU A 25 6.78 0.49 -2.49
N ASP A 26 7.38 1.27 -1.59
CA ASP A 26 8.16 0.71 -0.49
C ASP A 26 7.29 -0.10 0.47
N THR A 27 7.84 -1.25 0.89
CA THR A 27 7.25 -2.11 1.89
C THR A 27 8.12 -2.06 3.14
N GLU A 28 7.51 -1.69 4.25
CA GLU A 28 8.19 -1.63 5.54
C GLU A 28 8.23 -3.00 6.22
N ALA A 29 7.13 -3.75 6.13
CA ALA A 29 7.02 -5.09 6.71
C ALA A 29 5.93 -5.91 6.01
N VAL A 30 6.08 -7.23 6.04
CA VAL A 30 5.09 -8.21 5.58
C VAL A 30 4.80 -9.18 6.72
N PHE A 31 3.55 -9.24 7.17
CA PHE A 31 3.10 -10.14 8.23
C PHE A 31 2.20 -11.25 7.65
N PRO A 32 2.27 -12.50 8.15
CA PRO A 32 1.23 -13.47 7.87
C PRO A 32 -0.11 -13.02 8.46
N LEU A 33 -1.23 -13.46 7.87
CA LEU A 33 -2.57 -13.10 8.34
C LEU A 33 -2.80 -13.52 9.81
N SER A 34 -2.14 -14.59 10.27
CA SER A 34 -2.15 -15.02 11.67
C SER A 34 -1.59 -13.99 12.66
N GLU A 35 -0.78 -13.04 12.19
CA GLU A 35 -0.11 -12.00 13.00
C GLU A 35 -0.77 -10.61 12.82
N ILE A 36 -2.07 -10.57 12.52
CA ILE A 36 -2.80 -9.32 12.24
C ILE A 36 -2.64 -8.26 13.34
N GLN A 37 -2.56 -8.65 14.60
CA GLN A 37 -2.40 -7.71 15.71
C GLN A 37 -1.07 -6.96 15.63
N ASP A 38 0.00 -7.66 15.27
CA ASP A 38 1.33 -7.07 15.18
C ASP A 38 1.47 -6.24 13.90
N ALA A 39 0.84 -6.67 12.80
CA ALA A 39 0.71 -5.86 11.59
C ALA A 39 0.00 -4.52 11.85
N VAL A 40 -1.08 -4.53 12.65
CA VAL A 40 -1.81 -3.31 13.02
C VAL A 40 -0.96 -2.42 13.92
N LYS A 41 -0.29 -2.97 14.95
CA LYS A 41 0.62 -2.20 15.81
C LYS A 41 1.71 -1.53 14.97
N ALA A 42 2.36 -2.28 14.08
CA ALA A 42 3.35 -1.74 13.16
C ALA A 42 2.75 -0.63 12.30
N ALA A 43 1.55 -0.82 11.75
CA ALA A 43 0.90 0.17 10.91
C ALA A 43 0.52 1.50 11.63
N LEU A 44 0.45 1.50 12.96
CA LEU A 44 0.12 2.70 13.74
C LEU A 44 1.35 3.50 14.18
N ILE A 45 2.57 2.99 13.95
CA ILE A 45 3.81 3.72 14.24
C ILE A 45 3.86 4.97 13.33
N PRO A 46 4.05 6.19 13.86
CA PRO A 46 4.23 7.39 13.03
C PRO A 46 5.57 7.40 12.28
N GLY A 47 5.63 8.08 11.13
CA GLY A 47 6.89 8.25 10.39
C GLY A 47 7.33 7.02 9.58
N ARG A 48 6.42 6.08 9.33
CA ARG A 48 6.67 4.91 8.48
C ARG A 48 7.16 5.29 7.09
N LYS A 49 8.11 4.50 6.60
CA LYS A 49 8.73 4.70 5.29
C LYS A 49 8.05 3.87 4.20
N GLY A 50 7.17 2.95 4.55
CA GLY A 50 6.50 2.08 3.58
C GLY A 50 5.17 1.52 4.06
N LYS A 51 4.59 0.65 3.21
CA LYS A 51 3.37 -0.09 3.54
C LYS A 51 3.68 -1.27 4.46
N VAL A 52 2.71 -1.59 5.32
CA VAL A 52 2.66 -2.87 6.04
C VAL A 52 1.70 -3.75 5.26
N LEU A 53 2.19 -4.90 4.79
CA LEU A 53 1.42 -5.83 3.97
C LEU A 53 1.05 -7.07 4.77
N LEU A 54 -0.06 -7.68 4.40
CA LEU A 54 -0.47 -9.00 4.88
C LEU A 54 -0.27 -10.01 3.77
N ARG A 55 0.26 -11.18 4.12
CA ARG A 55 0.26 -12.36 3.25
C ARG A 55 -0.76 -13.39 3.77
N PRO A 56 -1.46 -14.10 2.86
CA PRO A 56 -2.37 -15.18 3.24
C PRO A 56 -1.69 -16.25 4.10
#